data_AF-A0A1W1D6F9-F1
#
_entry.id   AF-A0A1W1D6F9-F1
#
_cell.length_a   1.000
_cell.length_b   1.000
_cell.length_c   1.000
_cell.angle_alpha   90.00
_cell.angle_beta   90.00
_cell.angle_gamma   90.00
#
_symmetry.space_group_name_H-M   'P 1'
#
loop_
_entity.id
_entity.type
_entity.pdbx_description
1 polymer ?
#
loop_
_entity_poly.entity_id
_entity_poly.type
_entity_poly.pdbx_seq_one_letter_code
_entity_poly.pdbx_strand_id
1 'polypeptide(L)'
;MRIFTEAFAQQYCGKMLNIHPSLLPKFQGLNTHQRVIDANEKEHGVSIHFVTTELDGGPVIAQSSIPVLEDEDVKSLAARVLVEEHKLFPKVIHWFTQGRLELNNGKAVLDGKAL
;
A
#
# COMPACT_ATOMS: atom_id res chain seq x y z
N MET A 1 -1.15 14.99 5.16
CA MET A 1 -2.10 13.93 4.80
C MET A 1 -3.51 14.50 4.78
N ARG A 2 -4.34 14.17 3.77
CA ARG A 2 -5.74 14.58 3.66
C ARG A 2 -6.56 13.41 3.14
N ILE A 3 -7.71 13.16 3.75
CA ILE A 3 -8.68 12.16 3.28
C ILE A 3 -9.48 12.78 2.13
N PHE A 4 -9.65 12.04 1.03
CA PHE A 4 -10.50 12.47 -0.08
C PHE A 4 -11.98 12.36 0.28
N THR A 5 -12.80 13.25 -0.26
CA THR A 5 -14.25 13.10 -0.15
C THR A 5 -14.72 11.89 -0.96
N GLU A 6 -15.83 11.29 -0.57
CA GLU A 6 -16.40 10.14 -1.28
C GLU A 6 -16.64 10.44 -2.76
N ALA A 7 -17.20 11.61 -3.08
CA ALA A 7 -17.45 12.03 -4.46
C ALA A 7 -16.16 12.11 -5.30
N PHE A 8 -15.06 12.58 -4.72
CA PHE A 8 -13.76 12.62 -5.41
C PHE A 8 -13.22 11.20 -5.63
N ALA A 9 -13.28 10.36 -4.60
CA ALA A 9 -12.82 8.98 -4.69
C ALA A 9 -13.60 8.18 -5.74
N GLN A 10 -14.92 8.37 -5.82
CA GLN A 10 -15.78 7.75 -6.84
C GLN A 10 -15.44 8.25 -8.25
N GLN A 11 -15.25 9.57 -8.43
CA GLN A 11 -14.94 10.15 -9.74
C GLN A 11 -13.65 9.59 -10.36
N TYR A 12 -12.65 9.26 -9.53
CA TYR A 12 -11.38 8.71 -9.95
C TYR A 12 -11.20 7.22 -9.57
N CYS A 13 -12.31 6.51 -9.33
CA CYS A 13 -12.27 5.08 -9.05
C CYS A 13 -11.55 4.34 -10.18
N GLY A 14 -10.62 3.45 -9.83
CA GLY A 14 -9.76 2.72 -10.76
C GLY A 14 -8.66 3.56 -11.43
N LYS A 15 -8.55 4.85 -11.12
CA LYS A 15 -7.56 5.78 -11.69
C LYS A 15 -6.54 6.30 -10.67
N MET A 16 -6.71 5.95 -9.40
CA MET A 16 -5.86 6.40 -8.31
C MET A 16 -5.16 5.23 -7.65
N LEU A 17 -3.87 5.41 -7.43
CA LEU A 17 -3.02 4.49 -6.70
C LEU A 17 -2.55 5.18 -5.42
N ASN A 18 -2.46 4.42 -4.33
CA ASN A 18 -1.87 4.89 -3.09
C ASN A 18 -0.83 3.88 -2.61
N ILE A 19 0.20 4.40 -1.95
CA ILE A 19 1.20 3.64 -1.24
C ILE A 19 0.97 3.81 0.26
N HIS A 20 0.95 2.70 0.98
CA HIS A 20 0.70 2.68 2.41
C HIS A 20 1.79 1.91 3.13
N PRO A 21 2.44 2.48 4.17
CA PRO A 21 3.58 1.88 4.85
C PRO A 21 3.14 0.81 5.88
N SER A 22 2.35 -0.17 5.44
CA SER A 22 2.08 -1.41 6.18
C SER A 22 1.74 -2.56 5.24
N LEU A 23 1.71 -3.78 5.79
CA LEU A 23 1.14 -4.95 5.13
C LEU A 23 -0.38 -4.97 5.32
N LEU A 24 -1.11 -4.21 4.48
CA LEU A 24 -2.57 -4.17 4.49
C LEU A 24 -3.17 -5.60 4.42
N PRO A 25 -4.28 -5.87 5.14
CA PRO A 25 -5.14 -4.91 5.84
C PRO A 25 -4.64 -4.49 7.24
N LYS A 26 -3.48 -4.98 7.71
CA LYS A 26 -2.97 -4.59 9.03
C LYS A 26 -2.53 -3.12 9.05
N PHE A 27 -2.75 -2.46 10.18
CA PHE A 27 -2.24 -1.11 10.47
C PHE A 27 -2.65 -0.03 9.42
N GLN A 28 -3.93 0.04 9.06
CA GLN A 28 -4.48 1.18 8.31
C GLN A 28 -4.28 2.50 9.07
N GLY A 29 -4.23 3.62 8.35
CA GLY A 29 -4.08 4.95 8.93
C GLY A 29 -2.65 5.30 9.34
N LEU A 30 -2.49 6.10 10.40
CA LEU A 30 -1.21 6.72 10.74
C LEU A 30 -0.35 5.88 11.69
N ASN A 31 0.92 6.28 11.82
CA ASN A 31 1.90 5.76 12.78
C ASN A 31 2.11 4.24 12.69
N THR A 32 2.09 3.70 11.47
CA THR A 32 2.13 2.25 11.22
C THR A 32 3.39 1.59 11.79
N HIS A 33 4.57 2.20 11.60
CA HIS A 33 5.85 1.67 12.11
C HIS A 33 5.87 1.53 13.63
N GLN A 34 5.40 2.54 14.37
CA GLN A 34 5.31 2.48 15.84
C GLN A 34 4.35 1.37 16.27
N ARG A 35 3.17 1.30 15.64
CA ARG A 35 2.15 0.31 16.00
C ARG A 35 2.60 -1.13 15.78
N VAL A 36 3.44 -1.38 14.77
CA VAL A 36 4.03 -2.69 14.50
C VAL A 36 5.03 -3.09 15.58
N ILE A 37 5.88 -2.14 16.00
CA ILE A 37 6.82 -2.34 17.12
C ILE A 37 6.06 -2.59 18.42
N ASP A 38 5.07 -1.76 18.73
CA ASP A 38 4.23 -1.92 19.94
C ASP A 38 3.49 -3.27 19.97
N ALA A 39 3.08 -3.77 18.79
CA ALA A 39 2.44 -5.06 18.62
C ALA A 39 3.42 -6.25 18.62
N ASN A 40 4.73 -6.00 18.71
CA ASN A 40 5.79 -7.01 18.62
C ASN A 40 5.69 -7.90 17.37
N GLU A 41 5.23 -7.33 16.25
CA GLU A 41 5.17 -8.03 14.96
C GLU A 41 6.59 -8.35 14.47
N LYS A 42 6.74 -9.50 13.82
CA LYS A 42 8.03 -9.95 13.26
C LYS A 42 8.25 -9.47 11.83
N GLU A 43 7.20 -9.01 11.18
CA GLU A 43 7.24 -8.50 9.81
C GLU A 43 6.50 -7.18 9.71
N HIS A 44 7.02 -6.30 8.86
CA HIS A 44 6.39 -5.07 8.42
C HIS A 44 6.58 -4.91 6.92
N GLY A 45 6.07 -3.84 6.34
CA GLY A 45 6.29 -3.59 4.93
C GLY A 45 5.48 -2.46 4.37
N VAL A 46 5.26 -2.55 3.07
CA VAL A 46 4.52 -1.59 2.26
C VAL A 46 3.49 -2.31 1.41
N SER A 47 2.35 -1.65 1.22
CA SER A 47 1.32 -2.05 0.26
C SER A 47 1.06 -0.95 -0.75
N ILE A 48 0.84 -1.33 -2.00
CA ILE A 48 0.32 -0.44 -3.03
C ILE A 48 -1.05 -0.95 -3.41
N HIS A 49 -2.03 -0.06 -3.43
CA HIS A 49 -3.43 -0.42 -3.64
C HIS A 49 -4.15 0.62 -4.48
N PHE A 50 -5.27 0.22 -5.08
CA PHE A 50 -6.21 1.17 -5.66
C PHE A 50 -6.88 1.98 -4.56
N VAL A 51 -7.07 3.27 -4.77
CA VAL A 51 -7.85 4.10 -3.85
C VAL A 51 -9.34 3.87 -4.09
N THR A 52 -10.07 3.57 -3.02
CA THR A 52 -11.53 3.45 -2.97
C THR A 52 -12.11 4.48 -2.00
N THR A 53 -13.43 4.46 -1.80
CA THR A 53 -14.09 5.29 -0.78
C THR A 53 -13.74 4.84 0.64
N GLU A 54 -13.39 3.57 0.82
CA GLU A 54 -12.85 3.05 2.09
C GLU A 54 -11.38 3.46 2.26
N LEU A 55 -11.05 4.01 3.44
CA LEU A 55 -9.69 4.41 3.83
C LEU A 55 -8.77 3.18 3.87
N ASP A 56 -7.69 3.21 3.07
CA ASP A 56 -6.71 2.11 2.98
C ASP A 56 -7.35 0.72 2.78
N GLY A 57 -8.54 0.66 2.16
CA GLY A 57 -9.35 -0.55 2.02
C GLY A 57 -9.49 -1.06 0.57
N GLY A 58 -8.96 -0.31 -0.39
CA GLY A 58 -9.05 -0.72 -1.79
C GLY A 58 -8.17 -1.92 -2.14
N PRO A 59 -8.41 -2.58 -3.29
CA PRO A 59 -7.70 -3.80 -3.66
C PRO A 59 -6.19 -3.60 -3.71
N VAL A 60 -5.48 -4.44 -2.95
CA VAL A 60 -4.01 -4.47 -2.93
C VAL A 60 -3.51 -4.99 -4.27
N ILE A 61 -2.54 -4.28 -4.83
CA ILE A 61 -1.88 -4.60 -6.11
C ILE A 61 -0.57 -5.33 -5.85
N ALA A 62 0.22 -4.85 -4.89
CA ALA A 62 1.50 -5.43 -4.58
C ALA A 62 1.91 -5.09 -3.14
N GLN A 63 2.69 -5.99 -2.54
CA GLN A 63 3.27 -5.78 -1.22
C GLN A 63 4.76 -6.17 -1.25
N SER A 64 5.54 -5.57 -0.35
CA SER A 64 6.89 -6.02 -0.02
C SER A 64 6.99 -6.09 1.50
N SER A 65 7.42 -7.24 2.03
CA SER A 65 7.63 -7.46 3.46
C SER A 65 9.12 -7.39 3.81
N ILE A 66 9.40 -6.91 5.01
CA ILE A 66 10.72 -6.91 5.64
C ILE A 66 10.59 -7.40 7.08
N PRO A 67 11.62 -8.07 7.63
CA PRO A 67 11.63 -8.44 9.03
C PRO A 67 11.77 -7.19 9.91
N VAL A 68 11.04 -7.16 11.02
CA VAL A 68 11.28 -6.22 12.12
C VAL A 68 12.42 -6.79 12.96
N LEU A 69 13.50 -6.03 13.11
CA LEU A 69 14.67 -6.48 13.86
C LEU A 69 14.43 -6.34 15.36
N GLU A 70 15.16 -7.12 16.15
CA GLU A 70 15.19 -6.97 17.60
C GLU A 70 15.73 -5.59 17.97
N ASP A 71 15.10 -4.94 18.96
CA ASP A 71 15.41 -3.58 19.43
C ASP A 71 15.40 -2.50 18.33
N GLU A 72 14.70 -2.76 17.21
CA GLU A 72 14.56 -1.79 16.11
C GLU A 72 13.73 -0.59 16.55
N ASP A 73 14.25 0.63 16.30
CA ASP A 73 13.49 1.85 16.55
C ASP A 73 12.60 2.23 15.35
N VAL A 74 11.62 3.10 15.60
CA VAL A 74 10.67 3.54 14.58
C VAL A 74 11.36 4.14 13.35
N LYS A 75 12.45 4.89 13.56
CA LYS A 75 13.12 5.63 12.49
C LYS A 75 13.88 4.69 11.55
N SER A 76 14.58 3.70 12.11
CA SER A 76 15.31 2.67 11.37
C SER A 76 14.36 1.75 10.61
N LEU A 77 13.26 1.32 11.24
CA LEU A 77 12.22 0.55 10.56
C LEU A 77 11.59 1.35 9.41
N ALA A 78 11.22 2.62 9.65
CA ALA A 78 10.65 3.48 8.62
C ALA A 78 11.60 3.69 7.43
N ALA A 79 12.90 3.88 7.68
CA ALA A 79 13.89 4.02 6.62
C ALA A 79 14.01 2.75 5.75
N ARG A 80 13.92 1.57 6.35
CA ARG A 80 13.95 0.29 5.62
C ARG A 80 12.68 0.06 4.81
N VAL A 81 11.51 0.40 5.35
CA VAL A 81 10.24 0.35 4.59
C VAL A 81 10.29 1.33 3.41
N LEU A 82 10.80 2.55 3.59
CA LEU A 82 10.93 3.55 2.53
C LEU A 82 11.79 3.05 1.36
N VAL A 83 12.82 2.24 1.63
CA VAL A 83 13.61 1.59 0.57
C VAL A 83 12.75 0.63 -0.26
N GLU A 84 11.85 -0.12 0.38
CA GLU A 84 10.91 -1.01 -0.32
C GLU A 84 9.84 -0.22 -1.09
N GLU A 85 9.37 0.90 -0.54
CA GLU A 85 8.47 1.83 -1.24
C GLU A 85 9.06 2.30 -2.57
N HIS A 86 10.31 2.77 -2.54
CA HIS A 86 11.03 3.24 -3.74
C HIS A 86 11.27 2.14 -4.78
N LYS A 87 11.31 0.88 -4.37
CA LYS A 87 11.43 -0.25 -5.30
C LYS A 87 10.08 -0.66 -5.88
N LEU A 88 9.03 -0.66 -5.06
CA LEU A 88 7.75 -1.24 -5.42
C LEU A 88 6.88 -0.26 -6.23
N PHE A 89 6.86 1.03 -5.84
CA PHE A 89 5.93 1.98 -6.45
C PHE A 89 6.21 2.27 -7.92
N PRO A 90 7.46 2.49 -8.35
CA PRO A 90 7.75 2.67 -9.76
C PRO A 90 7.34 1.47 -10.63
N LYS A 91 7.45 0.23 -10.11
CA LYS A 91 7.01 -0.97 -10.83
C LYS A 91 5.50 -0.98 -11.05
N VAL A 92 4.73 -0.67 -10.02
CA VAL A 92 3.26 -0.61 -10.11
C VAL A 92 2.81 0.54 -11.04
N ILE A 93 3.43 1.72 -10.93
CA ILE A 93 3.18 2.83 -11.85
C ILE A 93 3.50 2.45 -13.29
N HIS A 94 4.59 1.69 -13.51
CA HIS A 94 4.95 1.22 -14.84
C HIS A 94 3.87 0.30 -15.44
N TRP A 95 3.34 -0.66 -14.67
CA TRP A 95 2.23 -1.50 -15.12
C TRP A 95 0.96 -0.68 -15.42
N PHE A 96 0.65 0.29 -14.56
CA PHE A 96 -0.52 1.14 -14.71
C PHE A 96 -0.43 2.02 -15.97
N THR A 97 0.72 2.66 -16.20
CA THR A 97 0.95 3.53 -17.37
C THR A 97 1.02 2.76 -18.69
N GLN A 98 1.31 1.46 -18.66
CA GLN A 98 1.22 0.58 -19.83
C GLN A 98 -0.19 0.05 -20.10
N GLY A 99 -1.19 0.38 -19.27
CA GLY A 99 -2.54 -0.17 -19.38
C GLY A 99 -2.62 -1.67 -19.04
N ARG A 100 -1.59 -2.21 -18.39
CA ARG A 100 -1.53 -3.63 -17.99
C ARG A 100 -2.22 -3.91 -16.68
N LEU A 101 -2.30 -2.88 -15.82
CA LEU A 101 -2.93 -2.93 -14.51
C LEU A 101 -4.24 -2.13 -14.52
N GLU A 102 -5.34 -2.78 -14.15
CA GLU A 102 -6.66 -2.16 -14.05
C GLU A 102 -7.41 -2.59 -12.79
N LEU A 103 -8.41 -1.80 -12.40
CA LEU A 103 -9.40 -2.16 -11.40
C LEU A 103 -10.62 -2.72 -12.12
N ASN A 104 -10.93 -4.00 -11.93
CA ASN A 104 -12.04 -4.67 -12.61
C ASN A 104 -12.88 -5.45 -11.60
N ASN A 105 -14.18 -5.17 -11.53
CA ASN A 105 -15.13 -5.77 -10.58
C ASN A 105 -14.63 -5.79 -9.12
N GLY A 106 -14.03 -4.69 -8.68
CA GLY A 106 -13.49 -4.55 -7.32
C GLY A 106 -12.21 -5.35 -7.06
N LYS A 107 -11.49 -5.80 -8.10
CA LYS A 107 -10.21 -6.51 -7.99
C LYS A 107 -9.13 -5.81 -8.81
N ALA A 108 -7.90 -5.85 -8.31
CA ALA A 108 -6.74 -5.50 -9.12
C ALA A 108 -6.48 -6.61 -10.14
N VAL A 109 -6.34 -6.26 -11.41
CA VAL A 109 -6.10 -7.19 -12.51
C VAL A 109 -4.85 -6.76 -13.26
N LEU A 110 -3.89 -7.66 -13.41
CA LEU A 110 -2.66 -7.46 -14.15
C LEU A 110 -2.60 -8.43 -15.33
N ASP A 111 -2.44 -7.91 -16.55
CA ASP A 111 -2.40 -8.69 -17.80
C ASP A 111 -3.58 -9.68 -17.93
N GLY A 112 -4.78 -9.23 -17.53
CA GLY A 112 -6.01 -10.03 -17.55
C GLY A 112 -6.15 -11.06 -16.43
N LYS A 113 -5.22 -11.11 -15.46
CA LYS A 113 -5.27 -12.01 -14.30
C LYS A 113 -5.55 -11.23 -13.03
N ALA A 114 -6.52 -11.67 -12.23
CA ALA A 114 -6.74 -11.13 -10.89
C ALA A 114 -5.52 -11.42 -10.01
N LEU A 115 -5.09 -10.40 -9.26
CA LEU A 115 -4.02 -10.47 -8.26
C LEU A 115 -4.52 -11.00 -6.92
#